data_AF-A0A7W1NVI5-F1
#
_entry.id   AF-A0A7W1NVI5-F1
#
_cell.length_a   1.000
_cell.length_b   1.000
_cell.length_c   1.000
_cell.angle_alpha   90.00
_cell.angle_beta   90.00
_cell.angle_gamma   90.00
#
_symmetry.space_group_name_H-M   'P 1'
#
loop_
_entity.id
_entity.type
_entity.pdbx_description
1 polymer ?
#
loop_
_entity_poly.entity_id
_entity_poly.type
_entity_poly.pdbx_seq_one_letter_code
_entity_poly.pdbx_strand_id
1 'polypeptide(L)'
;MITETTSSYVGEIENWQQKMESDLRAPDSWLALVGLEPLKTGDNTIGSGSDCDAHLPDSVPAQIGTITVQDKVVTMRPSDASIKIDGVSVIIGQTYTVNDNQHDGEMPLINVGSVTFFVIERDGDFFVRVRDANSPTRVNFNGRKWYPVDPAYRVKATFTPHSTKHPVSVENSKGLVSILQNVGYAEFELLGETRRLEAFEPSSGNKLWFIFRDATSGKTTYGAGR
;
A
#
# COMPACT_ATOMS: atom_id res chain seq x y z
N MET A 1 36.28 7.78 20.74
CA MET A 1 35.77 6.65 19.93
C MET A 1 34.24 6.67 19.81
N ILE A 2 33.62 7.84 19.53
CA ILE A 2 32.14 7.98 19.40
C ILE A 2 31.75 8.30 17.93
N THR A 3 32.73 8.48 17.06
CA THR A 3 32.55 9.01 15.69
C THR A 3 32.11 7.95 14.67
N GLU A 4 32.56 6.71 14.81
CA GLU A 4 32.34 5.67 13.78
C GLU A 4 30.93 5.07 13.82
N THR A 5 30.41 4.77 15.02
CA THR A 5 29.05 4.21 15.21
C THR A 5 27.93 5.23 14.95
N THR A 6 28.22 6.52 15.15
CA THR A 6 27.26 7.60 14.86
C THR A 6 27.20 7.86 13.37
N SER A 7 28.35 7.89 12.69
CA SER A 7 28.42 8.03 11.23
C SER A 7 27.78 6.85 10.50
N SER A 8 27.89 5.63 11.02
CA SER A 8 27.25 4.46 10.40
C SER A 8 25.73 4.47 10.53
N TYR A 9 25.19 4.96 11.66
CA TYR A 9 23.75 5.11 11.86
C TYR A 9 23.13 6.19 10.96
N VAL A 10 23.77 7.36 10.87
CA VAL A 10 23.28 8.43 10.00
C VAL A 10 23.22 7.96 8.55
N GLY A 11 24.29 7.31 8.07
CA GLY A 11 24.31 6.72 6.73
C GLY A 11 23.26 5.61 6.53
N GLU A 12 23.01 4.78 7.54
CA GLU A 12 21.94 3.76 7.50
C GLU A 12 20.56 4.40 7.30
N ILE A 13 20.24 5.45 8.06
CA ILE A 13 18.95 6.15 7.96
C ILE A 13 18.82 6.91 6.65
N GLU A 14 19.88 7.58 6.20
CA GLU A 14 19.88 8.29 4.91
C GLU A 14 19.68 7.32 3.74
N ASN A 15 20.35 6.16 3.76
CA ASN A 15 20.16 5.10 2.77
C ASN A 15 18.72 4.57 2.79
N TRP A 16 18.17 4.34 3.99
CA TRP A 16 16.77 3.93 4.13
C TRP A 16 15.81 4.99 3.57
N GLN A 17 16.03 6.29 3.87
CA GLN A 17 15.24 7.40 3.34
C GLN A 17 15.32 7.46 1.81
N GLN A 18 16.50 7.31 1.22
CA GLN A 18 16.71 7.29 -0.23
C GLN A 18 15.99 6.11 -0.89
N LYS A 19 16.10 4.91 -0.32
CA LYS A 19 15.35 3.74 -0.81
C LYS A 19 13.84 4.01 -0.76
N MET A 20 13.38 4.55 0.36
CA MET A 20 12.00 4.95 0.58
C MET A 20 11.52 5.97 -0.47
N GLU A 21 12.34 6.98 -0.80
CA GLU A 21 12.05 7.93 -1.88
C GLU A 21 11.97 7.25 -3.25
N SER A 22 12.93 6.37 -3.55
CA SER A 22 12.95 5.59 -4.81
C SER A 22 11.70 4.73 -4.95
N ASP A 23 11.32 4.01 -3.89
CA ASP A 23 10.17 3.12 -3.89
C ASP A 23 8.85 3.90 -4.10
N LEU A 24 8.72 5.10 -3.53
CA LEU A 24 7.55 5.97 -3.79
C LEU A 24 7.53 6.53 -5.21
N ARG A 25 8.69 6.72 -5.84
CA ARG A 25 8.79 7.25 -7.21
C ARG A 25 8.62 6.17 -8.28
N ALA A 26 8.70 4.89 -7.90
CA ALA A 26 8.52 3.77 -8.82
C ALA A 26 7.18 3.86 -9.58
N PRO A 27 7.13 3.44 -10.86
CA PRO A 27 5.94 3.59 -11.70
C PRO A 27 4.72 2.79 -11.20
N ASP A 28 4.95 1.77 -10.37
CA ASP A 28 3.96 0.89 -9.76
C ASP A 28 3.71 1.20 -8.27
N SER A 29 4.26 2.30 -7.77
CA SER A 29 4.20 2.67 -6.35
C SER A 29 2.80 3.02 -5.88
N TRP A 30 2.67 3.25 -4.57
CA TRP A 30 1.45 3.79 -3.98
C TRP A 30 1.03 5.14 -4.58
N LEU A 31 1.98 5.97 -5.02
CA LEU A 31 1.68 7.26 -5.63
C LEU A 31 1.10 7.12 -7.04
N ALA A 32 1.24 5.94 -7.66
CA ALA A 32 0.64 5.64 -8.95
C ALA A 32 -0.85 5.33 -8.87
N LEU A 33 -1.43 5.12 -7.68
CA LEU A 33 -2.85 4.78 -7.54
C LEU A 33 -3.76 5.93 -7.94
N VAL A 34 -4.68 5.66 -8.88
CA VAL A 34 -5.60 6.66 -9.46
C VAL A 34 -7.06 6.25 -9.42
N GLY A 35 -7.38 4.98 -9.15
CA GLY A 35 -8.76 4.50 -9.17
C GLY A 35 -9.00 3.25 -8.35
N LEU A 36 -10.26 3.08 -7.96
CA LEU A 36 -10.78 1.88 -7.30
C LEU A 36 -12.25 1.73 -7.71
N GLU A 37 -12.48 0.97 -8.76
CA GLU A 37 -13.80 0.83 -9.37
C GLU A 37 -14.50 -0.42 -8.83
N PRO A 38 -15.72 -0.32 -8.29
CA PRO A 38 -16.47 -1.49 -7.84
C PRO A 38 -16.91 -2.35 -9.03
N LEU A 39 -16.92 -3.68 -8.85
CA LEU A 39 -17.46 -4.62 -9.83
C LEU A 39 -18.77 -5.21 -9.31
N LYS A 40 -19.82 -5.18 -10.13
CA LYS A 40 -21.08 -5.87 -9.83
C LYS A 40 -21.01 -7.34 -10.28
N THR A 41 -21.84 -8.20 -9.68
CA THR A 41 -22.03 -9.57 -10.18
C THR A 41 -22.50 -9.56 -11.63
N GLY A 42 -21.93 -10.44 -12.46
CA GLY A 42 -22.14 -10.45 -13.91
C GLY A 42 -21.15 -9.56 -14.64
N ASP A 43 -21.57 -9.04 -15.80
CA ASP A 43 -20.71 -8.29 -16.72
C ASP A 43 -20.53 -6.83 -16.31
N ASN A 44 -19.28 -6.35 -16.41
CA ASN A 44 -18.87 -4.98 -16.19
C ASN A 44 -18.04 -4.52 -17.41
N THR A 45 -18.48 -3.51 -18.14
CA THR A 45 -17.66 -2.89 -19.20
C THR A 45 -16.50 -2.11 -18.59
N ILE A 46 -15.34 -2.11 -19.25
CA ILE A 46 -14.14 -1.43 -18.77
C ILE A 46 -13.44 -0.63 -19.87
N GLY A 47 -13.01 0.58 -19.54
CA GLY A 47 -12.38 1.55 -20.44
C GLY A 47 -12.50 2.98 -19.92
N SER A 48 -12.11 3.97 -20.72
CA SER A 48 -12.27 5.40 -20.39
C SER A 48 -13.62 5.99 -20.83
N GLY A 49 -14.47 5.19 -21.47
CA GLY A 49 -15.80 5.62 -21.88
C GLY A 49 -16.67 5.94 -20.67
N SER A 50 -17.45 7.02 -20.74
CA SER A 50 -18.36 7.41 -19.66
C SER A 50 -19.49 6.41 -19.40
N ASP A 51 -19.70 5.48 -20.34
CA ASP A 51 -20.65 4.38 -20.28
C ASP A 51 -20.03 3.06 -19.77
N CYS A 52 -18.74 3.07 -19.42
CA CYS A 52 -18.10 1.91 -18.78
C CYS A 52 -18.51 1.78 -17.32
N ASP A 53 -18.81 0.55 -16.89
CA ASP A 53 -19.08 0.23 -15.49
C ASP A 53 -17.85 0.44 -14.59
N ALA A 54 -16.67 0.05 -15.07
CA ALA A 54 -15.38 0.29 -14.44
C ALA A 54 -14.57 1.30 -15.25
N HIS A 55 -14.40 2.51 -14.70
CA HIS A 55 -13.77 3.61 -15.41
C HIS A 55 -12.24 3.60 -15.27
N LEU A 56 -11.54 3.78 -16.39
CA LEU A 56 -10.09 3.92 -16.44
C LEU A 56 -9.68 5.34 -16.88
N PRO A 57 -8.46 5.80 -16.59
CA PRO A 57 -7.98 7.11 -17.03
C PRO A 57 -8.15 7.33 -18.54
N ASP A 58 -8.40 8.58 -18.95
CA ASP A 58 -8.63 9.00 -20.35
C ASP A 58 -7.52 8.60 -21.33
N SER A 59 -6.33 8.25 -20.84
CA SER A 59 -5.23 7.70 -21.64
C SER A 59 -5.50 6.29 -22.19
N VAL A 60 -6.52 5.59 -21.68
CA VAL A 60 -6.95 4.26 -22.12
C VAL A 60 -8.04 4.42 -23.19
N PRO A 61 -8.18 3.50 -24.18
CA PRO A 61 -9.32 3.52 -25.10
C PRO A 61 -10.67 3.48 -24.40
N ALA A 62 -11.71 4.00 -25.07
CA ALA A 62 -13.05 4.14 -24.51
C ALA A 62 -13.63 2.81 -24.00
N GLN A 63 -13.33 1.70 -24.68
CA GLN A 63 -13.72 0.36 -24.24
C GLN A 63 -12.61 -0.63 -24.61
N ILE A 64 -12.16 -1.40 -23.62
CA ILE A 64 -11.06 -2.36 -23.78
C ILE A 64 -11.47 -3.80 -23.47
N GLY A 65 -12.67 -4.02 -22.94
CA GLY A 65 -13.23 -5.35 -22.76
C GLY A 65 -14.37 -5.39 -21.76
N THR A 66 -14.63 -6.60 -21.26
CA THR A 66 -15.62 -6.87 -20.21
C THR A 66 -14.97 -7.69 -19.11
N ILE A 67 -15.24 -7.31 -17.86
CA ILE A 67 -14.92 -8.11 -16.67
C ILE A 67 -16.21 -8.77 -16.17
N THR A 68 -16.19 -10.09 -16.01
CA THR A 68 -17.34 -10.87 -15.52
C THR A 68 -17.02 -11.43 -14.14
N VAL A 69 -17.88 -11.13 -13.15
CA VAL A 69 -17.82 -11.69 -11.80
C VAL A 69 -18.88 -12.78 -11.66
N GLN A 70 -18.46 -14.03 -11.43
CA GLN A 70 -19.36 -15.16 -11.24
C GLN A 70 -18.79 -16.13 -10.20
N ASP A 71 -19.57 -16.43 -9.15
CA ASP A 71 -19.21 -17.44 -8.12
C ASP A 71 -17.79 -17.26 -7.55
N LYS A 72 -17.40 -15.99 -7.30
CA LYS A 72 -16.07 -15.54 -6.87
C LYS A 72 -14.93 -15.70 -7.88
N VAL A 73 -15.21 -16.18 -9.08
CA VAL A 73 -14.26 -16.15 -10.19
C VAL A 73 -14.47 -14.83 -10.95
N VAL A 74 -13.39 -14.11 -11.18
CA VAL A 74 -13.40 -12.89 -11.97
C VAL A 74 -12.60 -13.15 -13.23
N THR A 75 -13.25 -12.95 -14.38
CA THR A 75 -12.63 -13.14 -15.68
C THR A 75 -12.68 -11.87 -16.51
N MET A 76 -11.73 -11.71 -17.42
CA MET A 76 -11.70 -10.63 -18.40
C MET A 76 -11.75 -11.21 -19.80
N ARG A 77 -12.60 -10.63 -20.65
CA ARG A 77 -12.61 -10.85 -22.09
C ARG A 77 -12.17 -9.54 -22.77
N PRO A 78 -10.93 -9.46 -23.29
CA PRO A 78 -10.39 -8.26 -23.89
C PRO A 78 -10.96 -8.04 -25.30
N SER A 79 -11.23 -6.78 -25.63
CA SER A 79 -11.63 -6.31 -26.95
C SER A 79 -10.59 -5.40 -27.61
N ASP A 80 -9.49 -5.09 -26.92
CA ASP A 80 -8.41 -4.24 -27.41
C ASP A 80 -7.03 -4.96 -27.37
N ALA A 81 -6.26 -4.86 -28.45
CA ALA A 81 -5.01 -5.60 -28.63
C ALA A 81 -3.80 -4.95 -27.94
N SER A 82 -3.97 -3.73 -27.41
CA SER A 82 -2.96 -3.07 -26.59
C SER A 82 -2.85 -3.66 -25.17
N ILE A 83 -3.83 -4.46 -24.76
CA ILE A 83 -3.84 -5.11 -23.45
C ILE A 83 -2.73 -6.16 -23.36
N LYS A 84 -2.03 -6.13 -22.24
CA LYS A 84 -1.14 -7.22 -21.79
C LYS A 84 -1.60 -7.71 -20.43
N ILE A 85 -1.51 -9.01 -20.19
CA ILE A 85 -1.70 -9.64 -18.89
C ILE A 85 -0.36 -10.25 -18.50
N ASP A 86 0.20 -9.83 -17.38
CA ASP A 86 1.53 -10.23 -16.88
C ASP A 86 2.63 -10.06 -17.95
N GLY A 87 2.53 -8.95 -18.70
CA GLY A 87 3.46 -8.63 -19.79
C GLY A 87 3.22 -9.40 -21.10
N VAL A 88 2.31 -10.38 -21.13
CA VAL A 88 1.98 -11.17 -22.31
C VAL A 88 0.80 -10.55 -23.06
N SER A 89 0.92 -10.38 -24.37
CA SER A 89 -0.18 -9.87 -25.20
C SER A 89 -1.38 -10.82 -25.18
N VAL A 90 -2.58 -10.24 -25.07
CA VAL A 90 -3.82 -11.02 -25.09
C VAL A 90 -4.23 -11.44 -26.50
N ILE A 91 -5.10 -12.45 -26.56
CA ILE A 91 -5.85 -12.83 -27.76
C ILE A 91 -7.26 -12.25 -27.61
N ILE A 92 -7.68 -11.45 -28.58
CA ILE A 92 -8.98 -10.78 -28.57
C ILE A 92 -10.11 -11.81 -28.48
N GLY A 93 -11.04 -11.57 -27.56
CA GLY A 93 -12.20 -12.41 -27.35
C GLY A 93 -11.95 -13.69 -26.54
N GLN A 94 -10.69 -14.03 -26.21
CA GLN A 94 -10.37 -15.10 -25.26
C GLN A 94 -10.65 -14.64 -23.83
N THR A 95 -11.12 -15.55 -22.98
CA THR A 95 -11.36 -15.25 -21.55
C THR A 95 -10.13 -15.60 -20.72
N TYR A 96 -9.77 -14.72 -19.79
CA TYR A 96 -8.66 -14.87 -18.84
C TYR A 96 -9.18 -14.72 -17.42
N THR A 97 -8.75 -15.58 -16.49
CA THR A 97 -9.03 -15.38 -15.06
C THR A 97 -8.11 -14.31 -14.50
N VAL A 98 -8.66 -13.32 -13.79
CA VAL A 98 -7.94 -12.09 -13.36
C VAL A 98 -7.98 -11.84 -11.85
N ASN A 99 -8.57 -12.75 -11.07
CA ASN A 99 -8.46 -12.77 -9.61
C ASN A 99 -7.79 -14.05 -9.09
N ASP A 100 -7.03 -14.71 -9.95
CA ASP A 100 -6.32 -15.94 -9.61
C ASP A 100 -5.01 -15.63 -8.89
N ASN A 101 -4.79 -16.22 -7.72
CA ASN A 101 -3.58 -16.03 -6.92
C ASN A 101 -2.52 -17.11 -7.18
N GLN A 102 -2.59 -17.80 -8.32
CA GLN A 102 -1.73 -18.94 -8.68
C GLN A 102 -0.22 -18.62 -8.78
N HIS A 103 0.19 -17.34 -8.73
CA HIS A 103 1.60 -16.92 -8.71
C HIS A 103 2.01 -16.40 -7.32
N ASP A 104 2.20 -17.29 -6.34
CA ASP A 104 2.69 -16.94 -4.99
C ASP A 104 1.90 -15.80 -4.30
N GLY A 105 0.60 -15.69 -4.60
CA GLY A 105 -0.25 -14.64 -4.04
C GLY A 105 -0.24 -13.31 -4.79
N GLU A 106 0.41 -13.23 -5.95
CA GLU A 106 0.35 -12.07 -6.84
C GLU A 106 -0.84 -12.19 -7.80
N MET A 107 -1.60 -11.11 -7.92
CA MET A 107 -2.77 -11.01 -8.80
C MET A 107 -2.31 -10.61 -10.21
N PRO A 108 -2.93 -11.14 -11.28
CA PRO A 108 -2.55 -10.81 -12.64
C PRO A 108 -2.59 -9.30 -12.88
N LEU A 109 -1.50 -8.75 -13.42
CA LEU A 109 -1.40 -7.34 -13.75
C LEU A 109 -1.82 -7.13 -15.20
N ILE A 110 -2.85 -6.30 -15.39
CA ILE A 110 -3.38 -5.98 -16.72
C ILE A 110 -2.89 -4.58 -17.10
N ASN A 111 -2.16 -4.47 -18.20
CA ASN A 111 -1.54 -3.22 -18.65
C ASN A 111 -2.17 -2.71 -19.94
N VAL A 112 -2.40 -1.40 -20.01
CA VAL A 112 -2.73 -0.65 -21.24
C VAL A 112 -1.97 0.68 -21.21
N GLY A 113 -0.95 0.82 -22.05
CA GLY A 113 -0.08 2.01 -22.03
C GLY A 113 0.63 2.17 -20.69
N SER A 114 0.44 3.33 -20.02
CA SER A 114 0.96 3.60 -18.67
C SER A 114 0.05 3.12 -17.53
N VAL A 115 -1.17 2.68 -17.86
CA VAL A 115 -2.16 2.24 -16.90
C VAL A 115 -1.98 0.75 -16.63
N THR A 116 -1.93 0.42 -15.34
CA THR A 116 -1.94 -0.95 -14.85
C THR A 116 -3.10 -1.12 -13.90
N PHE A 117 -3.93 -2.13 -14.09
CA PHE A 117 -5.00 -2.45 -13.17
C PHE A 117 -5.02 -3.94 -12.83
N PHE A 118 -5.63 -4.26 -11.71
CA PHE A 118 -5.78 -5.62 -11.20
C PHE A 118 -7.03 -5.68 -10.32
N VAL A 119 -7.64 -6.85 -10.28
CA VAL A 119 -8.81 -7.08 -9.43
C VAL A 119 -8.35 -7.27 -7.99
N ILE A 120 -9.11 -6.82 -7.00
CA ILE A 120 -8.92 -7.13 -5.57
C ILE A 120 -10.25 -7.57 -4.97
N GLU A 121 -10.20 -8.36 -3.90
CA GLU A 121 -11.36 -8.67 -3.05
C GLU A 121 -11.27 -7.88 -1.74
N ARG A 122 -12.38 -7.30 -1.30
CA ARG A 122 -12.53 -6.65 0.01
C ARG A 122 -13.89 -6.97 0.58
N ASP A 123 -13.92 -7.59 1.74
CA ASP A 123 -15.15 -7.93 2.47
C ASP A 123 -16.18 -8.72 1.62
N GLY A 124 -15.69 -9.51 0.66
CA GLY A 124 -16.51 -10.32 -0.25
C GLY A 124 -16.88 -9.64 -1.58
N ASP A 125 -16.60 -8.34 -1.72
CA ASP A 125 -16.84 -7.57 -2.95
C ASP A 125 -15.56 -7.44 -3.78
N PHE A 126 -15.72 -7.35 -5.11
CA PHE A 126 -14.60 -7.20 -6.05
C PHE A 126 -14.46 -5.76 -6.55
N PHE A 127 -13.21 -5.34 -6.73
CA PHE A 127 -12.88 -4.02 -7.24
C PHE A 127 -11.74 -4.09 -8.25
N VAL A 128 -11.75 -3.21 -9.24
CA VAL A 128 -10.60 -2.93 -10.08
C VAL A 128 -9.78 -1.84 -9.40
N ARG A 129 -8.56 -2.18 -8.95
CA ARG A 129 -7.60 -1.19 -8.49
C ARG A 129 -6.77 -0.69 -9.66
N VAL A 130 -6.72 0.61 -9.85
CA VAL A 130 -6.09 1.25 -11.00
C VAL A 130 -4.85 2.03 -10.58
N ARG A 131 -3.75 1.79 -11.28
CA ARG A 131 -2.51 2.58 -11.22
C ARG A 131 -2.24 3.21 -12.58
N ASP A 132 -1.68 4.41 -12.56
CA ASP A 132 -1.12 5.05 -13.74
C ASP A 132 0.30 5.51 -13.42
N ALA A 133 1.26 4.98 -14.19
CA ALA A 133 2.65 5.39 -14.09
C ALA A 133 2.81 6.89 -14.43
N ASN A 134 1.87 7.52 -15.12
CA ASN A 134 1.88 8.96 -15.40
C ASN A 134 1.00 9.78 -14.46
N SER A 135 0.48 9.18 -13.38
CA SER A 135 -0.41 9.85 -12.44
C SER A 135 0.17 11.19 -11.94
N PRO A 136 -0.64 12.27 -11.91
CA PRO A 136 -0.21 13.58 -11.41
C PRO A 136 0.40 13.52 -10.01
N THR A 137 -0.14 12.67 -9.13
CA THR A 137 0.36 12.47 -7.76
C THR A 137 1.81 11.97 -7.75
N ARG A 138 2.16 11.01 -8.63
CA ARG A 138 3.52 10.48 -8.71
C ARG A 138 4.48 11.44 -9.41
N VAL A 139 4.10 11.96 -10.58
CA VAL A 139 5.00 12.81 -11.39
C VAL A 139 5.31 14.14 -10.71
N ASN A 140 4.36 14.68 -9.93
CA ASN A 140 4.55 15.92 -9.17
C ASN A 140 4.99 15.66 -7.71
N PHE A 141 5.40 14.45 -7.37
CA PHE A 141 5.86 14.14 -6.02
C PHE A 141 7.18 14.84 -5.71
N ASN A 142 7.15 15.76 -4.74
CA ASN A 142 8.31 16.58 -4.36
C ASN A 142 9.18 15.96 -3.24
N GLY A 143 8.94 14.69 -2.91
CA GLY A 143 9.67 13.99 -1.86
C GLY A 143 9.05 14.15 -0.46
N ARG A 144 9.37 13.22 0.44
CA ARG A 144 8.99 13.32 1.84
C ARG A 144 9.80 14.37 2.56
N LYS A 145 9.18 14.94 3.59
CA LYS A 145 9.86 15.82 4.55
C LYS A 145 10.32 14.99 5.73
N TRP A 146 11.61 15.08 6.03
CA TRP A 146 12.24 14.38 7.13
C TRP A 146 12.77 15.38 8.15
N TYR A 147 12.75 15.00 9.42
CA TYR A 147 13.63 15.66 10.39
C TYR A 147 15.09 15.28 10.09
N PRO A 148 16.06 16.15 10.43
CA PRO A 148 17.46 15.75 10.45
C PRO A 148 17.64 14.48 11.28
N VAL A 149 18.54 13.60 10.86
CA VAL A 149 18.86 12.40 11.62
C VAL A 149 19.54 12.82 12.92
N ASP A 150 18.89 12.54 14.04
CA ASP A 150 19.40 12.84 15.37
C ASP A 150 19.66 11.53 16.13
N PRO A 151 20.93 11.16 16.38
CA PRO A 151 21.31 9.98 17.14
C PRO A 151 20.72 9.93 18.56
N ALA A 152 20.32 11.07 19.15
CA ALA A 152 19.67 11.10 20.45
C ALA A 152 18.32 10.37 20.48
N TYR A 153 17.68 10.20 19.31
CA TYR A 153 16.44 9.45 19.17
C TYR A 153 16.68 7.97 18.80
N ARG A 154 17.94 7.52 18.68
CA ARG A 154 18.30 6.11 18.53
C ARG A 154 18.50 5.47 19.90
N VAL A 155 17.42 4.96 20.46
CA VAL A 155 17.41 4.35 21.80
C VAL A 155 17.53 2.84 21.74
N LYS A 156 18.08 2.24 22.80
CA LYS A 156 17.94 0.81 23.07
C LYS A 156 16.75 0.61 23.99
N ALA A 157 15.87 -0.32 23.65
CA ALA A 157 14.69 -0.64 24.44
C ALA A 157 14.74 -2.08 24.94
N THR A 158 14.18 -2.32 26.12
CA THR A 158 13.91 -3.66 26.64
C THR A 158 12.49 -4.05 26.28
N PHE A 159 12.34 -5.10 25.49
CA PHE A 159 11.03 -5.65 25.16
C PHE A 159 10.58 -6.64 26.24
N THR A 160 9.38 -6.43 26.78
CA THR A 160 8.73 -7.34 27.73
C THR A 160 7.46 -7.89 27.09
N PRO A 161 7.41 -9.18 26.72
CA PRO A 161 6.22 -9.77 26.16
C PRO A 161 5.13 -9.95 27.22
N HIS A 162 3.87 -9.87 26.82
CA HIS A 162 2.76 -10.28 27.67
C HIS A 162 2.66 -11.81 27.71
N SER A 163 2.15 -12.34 28.83
CA SER A 163 1.87 -13.78 28.97
C SER A 163 0.73 -14.24 28.06
N THR A 164 -0.20 -13.33 27.74
CA THR A 164 -1.27 -13.51 26.76
C THR A 164 -1.43 -12.25 25.94
N LYS A 165 -1.88 -12.37 24.68
CA LYS A 165 -2.14 -11.21 23.81
C LYS A 165 -3.32 -10.41 24.34
N HIS A 166 -3.25 -9.08 24.22
CA HIS A 166 -4.32 -8.19 24.64
C HIS A 166 -4.94 -7.49 23.42
N PRO A 167 -6.24 -7.70 23.12
CA PRO A 167 -6.89 -7.00 22.03
C PRO A 167 -7.06 -5.52 22.37
N VAL A 168 -6.69 -4.64 21.45
CA VAL A 168 -6.85 -3.19 21.56
C VAL A 168 -7.63 -2.68 20.35
N SER A 169 -8.74 -1.99 20.60
CA SER A 169 -9.53 -1.35 19.56
C SER A 169 -8.86 -0.03 19.15
N VAL A 170 -8.56 0.11 17.86
CA VAL A 170 -8.02 1.33 17.26
C VAL A 170 -8.94 1.79 16.15
N GLU A 171 -9.34 3.05 16.19
CA GLU A 171 -10.15 3.68 15.15
C GLU A 171 -9.24 4.37 14.12
N ASN A 172 -9.46 4.10 12.84
CA ASN A 172 -8.75 4.80 11.78
C ASN A 172 -9.40 6.17 11.47
N SER A 173 -8.78 6.97 10.60
CA SER A 173 -9.29 8.30 10.23
C SER A 173 -10.65 8.30 9.51
N LYS A 174 -11.22 7.14 9.20
CA LYS A 174 -12.54 6.95 8.59
C LYS A 174 -13.60 6.43 9.57
N GLY A 175 -13.27 6.31 10.86
CA GLY A 175 -14.18 5.79 11.87
C GLY A 175 -14.28 4.26 11.93
N LEU A 176 -13.49 3.54 11.14
CA LEU A 176 -13.48 2.09 11.16
C LEU A 176 -12.61 1.60 12.33
N VAL A 177 -13.19 0.77 13.18
CA VAL A 177 -12.50 0.16 14.31
C VAL A 177 -11.81 -1.13 13.85
N SER A 178 -10.51 -1.21 14.07
CA SER A 178 -9.69 -2.42 13.89
C SER A 178 -9.25 -2.94 15.25
N ILE A 179 -9.19 -4.27 15.41
CA ILE A 179 -8.66 -4.89 16.63
C ILE A 179 -7.20 -5.26 16.40
N LEU A 180 -6.31 -4.65 17.18
CA LEU A 180 -4.88 -4.96 17.17
C LEU A 180 -4.55 -5.91 18.33
N GLN A 181 -3.62 -6.82 18.10
CA GLN A 181 -3.14 -7.74 19.13
C GLN A 181 -1.88 -7.17 19.76
N ASN A 182 -2.00 -6.63 20.97
CA ASN A 182 -0.84 -6.21 21.77
C ASN A 182 -0.12 -7.44 22.32
N VAL A 183 1.17 -7.54 22.05
CA VAL A 183 2.03 -8.67 22.44
C VAL A 183 3.02 -8.33 23.55
N GLY A 184 3.06 -7.09 24.01
CA GLY A 184 4.00 -6.62 25.01
C GLY A 184 4.30 -5.14 24.86
N TYR A 185 5.38 -4.70 25.49
CA TYR A 185 5.81 -3.33 25.41
C TYR A 185 7.34 -3.20 25.36
N ALA A 186 7.81 -2.12 24.74
CA ALA A 186 9.21 -1.74 24.71
C ALA A 186 9.43 -0.54 25.64
N GLU A 187 10.28 -0.71 26.65
CA GLU A 187 10.65 0.34 27.62
C GLU A 187 12.06 0.86 27.35
N PHE A 188 12.24 2.18 27.39
CA PHE A 188 13.51 2.85 27.07
C PHE A 188 13.59 4.23 27.73
N GLU A 189 14.82 4.74 27.86
CA GLU A 189 15.06 6.12 28.27
C GLU A 189 15.12 7.04 27.05
N LEU A 190 14.41 8.16 27.10
CA LEU A 190 14.50 9.21 26.08
C LEU A 190 14.41 10.58 26.75
N LEU A 191 15.42 11.43 26.50
CA LEU A 191 15.53 12.76 27.11
C LEU A 191 15.50 12.75 28.65
N GLY A 192 16.05 11.70 29.26
CA GLY A 192 16.14 11.55 30.71
C GLY A 192 14.84 11.09 31.39
N GLU A 193 13.83 10.68 30.61
CA GLU A 193 12.59 10.10 31.13
C GLU A 193 12.40 8.68 30.59
N THR A 194 12.00 7.77 31.48
CA THR A 194 11.54 6.44 31.10
C THR A 194 10.26 6.56 30.28
N ARG A 195 10.26 5.97 29.08
CA ARG A 195 9.13 5.90 28.16
C ARG A 195 8.82 4.45 27.84
N ARG A 196 7.58 4.22 27.43
CA ARG A 196 7.06 2.91 27.03
C ARG A 196 6.25 3.03 25.74
N LEU A 197 6.45 2.09 24.82
CA LEU A 197 5.61 1.91 23.64
C LEU A 197 4.97 0.52 23.66
N GLU A 198 3.66 0.47 23.46
CA GLU A 198 2.95 -0.79 23.23
C GLU A 198 3.34 -1.39 21.89
N ALA A 199 3.59 -2.70 21.88
CA ALA A 199 3.99 -3.44 20.70
C ALA A 199 2.84 -4.31 20.21
N PHE A 200 2.50 -4.17 18.94
CA PHE A 200 1.43 -4.92 18.29
C PHE A 200 1.98 -5.93 17.29
N GLU A 201 1.23 -7.01 17.06
CA GLU A 201 1.49 -7.89 15.92
C GLU A 201 1.34 -7.12 14.60
N PRO A 202 2.27 -7.33 13.65
CA PRO A 202 2.12 -6.75 12.33
C PRO A 202 0.99 -7.44 11.58
N SER A 203 0.36 -6.73 10.65
CA SER A 203 -0.56 -7.33 9.68
C SER A 203 0.16 -8.26 8.69
N SER A 204 1.49 -8.10 8.54
CA SER A 204 2.34 -8.91 7.66
C SER A 204 3.81 -8.81 8.05
N GLY A 205 4.57 -9.89 7.89
CA GLY A 205 6.01 -9.92 8.18
C GLY A 205 6.34 -10.24 9.64
N ASN A 206 7.60 -10.00 10.04
CA ASN A 206 8.17 -10.46 11.31
C ASN A 206 8.67 -9.31 12.22
N LYS A 207 8.17 -8.10 12.03
CA LYS A 207 8.55 -6.91 12.81
C LYS A 207 7.42 -6.50 13.74
N LEU A 208 7.76 -6.08 14.96
CA LEU A 208 6.79 -5.46 15.87
C LEU A 208 6.27 -4.15 15.27
N TRP A 209 4.98 -3.89 15.45
CA TRP A 209 4.36 -2.64 15.04
C TRP A 209 4.14 -1.74 16.25
N PHE A 210 4.63 -0.51 16.17
CA PHE A 210 4.45 0.51 17.21
C PHE A 210 3.65 1.65 16.62
N ILE A 211 2.61 2.08 17.34
CA ILE A 211 1.81 3.25 17.00
C ILE A 211 1.97 4.23 18.14
N PHE A 212 2.35 5.46 17.84
CA PHE A 212 2.56 6.45 18.88
C PHE A 212 2.20 7.86 18.46
N ARG A 213 2.01 8.69 19.49
CA ARG A 213 1.82 10.13 19.38
C ARG A 213 2.86 10.82 20.23
N ASP A 214 3.21 12.02 19.83
CA ASP A 214 4.16 12.86 20.55
C ASP A 214 3.79 14.34 20.36
N ALA A 215 4.61 15.23 20.92
CA ALA A 215 4.36 16.67 20.89
C ALA A 215 4.29 17.27 19.47
N THR A 216 4.78 16.57 18.45
CA THR A 216 4.75 16.98 17.03
C THR A 216 3.47 16.57 16.29
N SER A 217 2.70 15.61 16.82
CA SER A 217 1.51 15.07 16.14
C SER A 217 0.45 16.14 15.92
N GLY A 218 0.01 16.31 14.67
CA GLY A 218 -0.97 17.33 14.28
C GLY A 218 -0.40 18.74 14.17
N LYS A 219 0.91 18.92 14.40
CA LYS A 219 1.62 20.19 14.23
C LYS A 219 2.57 20.13 13.05
N THR A 220 3.56 19.26 13.14
CA THR A 220 4.61 19.08 12.13
C THR A 220 4.69 17.64 11.61
N THR A 221 3.97 16.71 12.26
CA THR A 221 3.75 15.33 11.79
C THR A 221 2.25 15.02 11.68
N TYR A 222 1.92 13.87 11.10
CA TYR A 222 0.54 13.45 10.86
C TYR A 222 -0.31 13.44 12.15
N GLY A 223 -1.56 13.91 12.03
CA GLY A 223 -2.43 14.18 13.17
C GLY A 223 -2.83 12.95 13.98
N ALA A 224 -2.95 11.79 13.35
CA ALA A 224 -3.35 10.55 14.04
C ALA A 224 -2.20 9.92 14.85
N GLY A 225 -0.95 10.17 14.48
CA GLY A 225 0.23 9.52 15.03
C GLY A 225 1.19 9.05 13.94
N ARG A 226 2.17 8.26 14.34
CA ARG A 226 3.18 7.62 13.48
C ARG A 226 3.29 6.14 13.79
#